data_AF-A0A6B3SS33-F1
#
_entry.id   AF-A0A6B3SS33-F1
#
_cell.length_a   1.000
_cell.length_b   1.000
_cell.length_c   1.000
_cell.angle_alpha   90.00
_cell.angle_beta   90.00
_cell.angle_gamma   90.00
#
_symmetry.space_group_name_H-M   'P 1'
#
loop_
_entity.id
_entity.type
_entity.pdbx_description
1 polymer ?
#
loop_
_entity_poly.entity_id
_entity_poly.type
_entity_poly.pdbx_seq_one_letter_code
_entity_poly.pdbx_strand_id
1 'polypeptide(L)'
;MADDNQINSVNQHYLDKVMHLAESQDVKATEDIFDARGMKLVAKGAKISRALQERLLQRRLSKPFEASIAVEEGVDVRVIQREAESIIETVDPVRSVIKALNSGPSPIQVLSEIQFGSAISTMLTIIQRGGQQALSHSVMVSLLSIALARKRGLGVADQSVVALAGLLHDIGELYIEPAYLKSRRRLYPHEWRHVVVHPRIGQMLISGLEHYPAAVAQAVFEHHERLDGSGYPRRVSGNAISVPGQVVSVAELLSGVFMEKSEPLQRAELALKIIPGEHARELVSAVSSAMHEACGGRVPHAAAPTGEEQDQVRRLRERIGNAIGSAQCLADGGTIRSKRGMSMLQDLIGRAAGIQRAFISTGLDACIEGDDIFSSGDAQILFETAVATREIQWRLRDVARELSLQSDELDESDQASMQELIAVLDGERQDLSTAAA
;
A
#
# COMPACT_ATOMS: atom_id res chain seq x y z
N MET A 1 20.17 6.22 15.32
CA MET A 1 21.30 5.91 14.42
C MET A 1 21.05 4.54 13.82
N ALA A 2 20.19 4.47 12.80
CA ALA A 2 19.94 3.23 12.06
C ALA A 2 20.87 3.23 10.85
N ASP A 3 21.89 2.39 10.93
CA ASP A 3 22.75 1.85 9.87
C ASP A 3 22.72 2.53 8.48
N ASP A 4 23.42 3.67 8.33
CA ASP A 4 23.90 4.17 7.01
C ASP A 4 24.75 3.12 6.25
N ASN A 5 25.05 2.01 6.91
CA ASN A 5 25.93 0.94 6.50
C ASN A 5 25.29 -0.03 5.47
N GLN A 6 23.95 -0.11 5.38
CA GLN A 6 23.24 -1.06 4.50
C GLN A 6 23.10 -0.60 3.03
N ILE A 7 23.02 0.71 2.76
CA ILE A 7 22.76 1.22 1.39
C ILE A 7 23.92 0.86 0.43
N ASN A 8 25.13 0.72 0.95
CA ASN A 8 26.30 0.37 0.14
C ASN A 8 26.48 -1.15 -0.08
N SER A 9 25.60 -1.98 0.49
CA SER A 9 25.52 -3.40 0.16
C SER A 9 24.53 -3.60 -0.99
N VAL A 10 24.93 -4.38 -2.00
CA VAL A 10 24.08 -4.60 -3.17
C VAL A 10 22.96 -5.56 -2.79
N ASN A 11 21.71 -5.09 -2.84
CA ASN A 11 20.55 -5.94 -2.60
C ASN A 11 20.39 -6.93 -3.77
N GLN A 12 20.26 -8.22 -3.45
CA GLN A 12 20.19 -9.27 -4.45
C GLN A 12 18.94 -9.18 -5.33
N HIS A 13 17.78 -8.87 -4.77
CA HIS A 13 16.54 -8.77 -5.54
C HIS A 13 16.54 -7.58 -6.50
N TYR A 14 17.08 -6.44 -6.06
CA TYR A 14 17.28 -5.29 -6.95
C TYR A 14 18.27 -5.64 -8.07
N LEU A 15 19.40 -6.28 -7.72
CA LEU A 15 20.41 -6.67 -8.70
C LEU A 15 19.86 -7.65 -9.72
N ASP A 16 19.09 -8.66 -9.31
CA ASP A 16 18.43 -9.62 -10.21
C ASP A 16 17.53 -8.90 -11.22
N LYS A 17 16.77 -7.88 -10.79
CA LYS A 17 15.94 -7.06 -11.68
C LYS A 17 16.79 -6.23 -12.66
N VAL A 18 17.91 -5.68 -12.21
CA VAL A 18 18.86 -4.98 -13.09
C VAL A 18 19.47 -5.94 -14.11
N MET A 19 19.84 -7.16 -13.72
CA MET A 19 20.38 -8.15 -14.64
C MET A 19 19.36 -8.55 -15.69
N HIS A 20 18.11 -8.79 -15.28
CA HIS A 20 17.01 -9.06 -16.22
C HIS A 20 16.75 -7.88 -17.16
N LEU A 21 16.79 -6.64 -16.67
CA LEU A 21 16.68 -5.46 -17.52
C LEU A 21 17.81 -5.39 -18.56
N ALA A 22 19.05 -5.67 -18.13
CA ALA A 22 20.25 -5.64 -18.97
C ALA A 22 20.28 -6.73 -20.07
N GLU A 23 19.43 -7.75 -20.00
CA GLU A 23 19.26 -8.74 -21.09
C GLU A 23 18.60 -8.12 -22.33
N SER A 24 17.84 -7.02 -22.18
CA SER A 24 17.06 -6.40 -23.25
C SER A 24 17.28 -4.91 -23.45
N GLN A 25 17.99 -4.24 -22.53
CA GLN A 25 18.25 -2.80 -22.56
C GLN A 25 19.73 -2.51 -22.27
N ASP A 26 20.23 -1.39 -22.78
CA ASP A 26 21.62 -0.99 -22.53
C ASP A 26 21.73 -0.31 -21.16
N VAL A 27 22.09 -1.10 -20.14
CA VAL A 27 22.37 -0.63 -18.78
C VAL A 27 23.88 -0.50 -18.62
N LYS A 28 24.36 0.69 -18.27
CA LYS A 28 25.80 1.03 -18.19
C LYS A 28 26.14 1.63 -16.83
N ALA A 29 27.40 1.46 -16.42
CA ALA A 29 27.96 2.19 -15.29
C ALA A 29 28.16 3.68 -15.65
N THR A 30 27.59 4.59 -14.87
CA THR A 30 27.72 6.05 -15.08
C THR A 30 29.06 6.60 -14.59
N GLU A 31 29.69 5.87 -13.68
CA GLU A 31 31.01 6.14 -13.12
C GLU A 31 31.79 4.84 -12.91
N ASP A 32 33.06 4.94 -12.49
CA ASP A 32 33.80 3.76 -12.06
C ASP A 32 33.20 3.24 -10.76
N ILE A 33 32.81 1.98 -10.73
CA ILE A 33 32.25 1.34 -9.53
C ILE A 33 33.39 0.70 -8.75
N PHE A 34 33.63 1.19 -7.54
CA PHE A 34 34.64 0.66 -6.62
C PHE A 34 34.01 -0.04 -5.43
N ASP A 35 34.70 -1.05 -4.90
CA ASP A 35 34.40 -1.57 -3.56
C ASP A 35 34.87 -0.59 -2.46
N ALA A 36 34.45 -0.85 -1.22
CA ALA A 36 34.80 -0.04 -0.06
C ALA A 36 36.31 0.00 0.27
N ARG A 37 37.12 -0.85 -0.38
CA ARG A 37 38.58 -0.88 -0.25
C ARG A 37 39.29 -0.16 -1.40
N GLY A 38 38.54 0.45 -2.32
CA GLY A 38 39.06 1.18 -3.48
C GLY A 38 39.41 0.30 -4.67
N MET A 39 39.04 -1.00 -4.68
CA MET A 39 39.24 -1.85 -5.86
C MET A 39 38.15 -1.56 -6.90
N LYS A 40 38.56 -1.22 -8.12
CA LYS A 40 37.63 -1.03 -9.24
C LYS A 40 36.99 -2.36 -9.63
N LEU A 41 35.67 -2.43 -9.60
CA LEU A 41 34.89 -3.58 -10.00
C LEU A 41 34.39 -3.45 -11.43
N VAL A 42 33.88 -2.27 -11.79
CA VAL A 42 33.32 -1.97 -13.11
C VAL A 42 33.86 -0.62 -13.58
N ALA A 43 34.29 -0.55 -14.85
CA ALA A 43 34.75 0.71 -15.43
C ALA A 43 33.56 1.56 -15.90
N LYS A 44 33.69 2.89 -15.82
CA LYS A 44 32.72 3.83 -16.39
C LYS A 44 32.41 3.49 -17.84
N GLY A 45 31.13 3.47 -18.20
CA GLY A 45 30.62 3.16 -19.54
C GLY A 45 30.54 1.66 -19.86
N ALA A 46 31.06 0.78 -18.99
CA ALA A 46 30.92 -0.66 -19.18
C ALA A 46 29.46 -1.09 -19.01
N LYS A 47 29.04 -2.06 -19.82
CA LYS A 47 27.70 -2.66 -19.74
C LYS A 47 27.57 -3.50 -18.48
N ILE A 48 26.47 -3.32 -17.77
CA ILE A 48 26.07 -4.21 -16.68
C ILE A 48 25.57 -5.52 -17.30
N SER A 49 26.02 -6.64 -16.75
CA SER A 49 25.66 -7.97 -17.26
C SER A 49 25.74 -9.02 -16.15
N ARG A 50 25.12 -10.18 -16.39
CA ARG A 50 25.06 -11.27 -15.42
C ARG A 50 26.43 -11.78 -14.97
N ALA A 51 27.45 -11.63 -15.80
CA ALA A 51 28.84 -11.98 -15.45
C ALA A 51 29.43 -11.12 -14.31
N LEU A 52 28.87 -9.93 -14.06
CA LEU A 52 29.29 -9.04 -12.97
C LEU A 52 28.56 -9.34 -11.64
N GLN A 53 27.48 -10.12 -11.69
CA GLN A 53 26.54 -10.29 -10.59
C GLN A 53 27.21 -10.81 -9.31
N GLU A 54 27.94 -11.93 -9.40
CA GLU A 54 28.61 -12.53 -8.25
C GLU A 54 29.63 -11.58 -7.62
N ARG A 55 30.39 -10.85 -8.45
CA ARG A 55 31.41 -9.89 -8.00
C ARG A 55 30.79 -8.69 -7.26
N LEU A 56 29.61 -8.23 -7.69
CA LEU A 56 28.89 -7.13 -7.07
C LEU A 56 28.24 -7.56 -5.74
N LEU A 57 27.70 -8.77 -5.63
CA LEU A 57 27.09 -9.29 -4.40
C LEU A 57 28.10 -9.57 -3.30
N GLN A 58 29.30 -10.04 -3.64
CA GLN A 58 30.33 -10.40 -2.66
C GLN A 58 31.03 -9.19 -2.02
N ARG A 59 30.76 -7.97 -2.49
CA ARG A 59 31.52 -6.78 -2.09
C ARG A 59 30.61 -5.63 -1.72
N ARG A 60 30.99 -4.96 -0.64
CA ARG A 60 30.43 -3.66 -0.29
C ARG A 60 30.98 -2.60 -1.23
N LEU A 61 30.10 -1.79 -1.81
CA LEU A 61 30.47 -0.72 -2.73
C LEU A 61 30.85 0.57 -1.98
N SER A 62 31.59 1.44 -2.67
CA SER A 62 31.92 2.78 -2.19
C SER A 62 30.74 3.74 -2.24
N LYS A 63 29.83 3.53 -3.19
CA LYS A 63 28.57 4.27 -3.41
C LYS A 63 27.42 3.28 -3.61
N PRO A 64 26.15 3.72 -3.42
CA PRO A 64 24.99 2.92 -3.77
C PRO A 64 25.07 2.46 -5.23
N PHE A 65 24.71 1.21 -5.50
CA PHE A 65 24.79 0.63 -6.84
C PHE A 65 23.86 1.37 -7.81
N GLU A 66 22.69 1.74 -7.32
CA GLU A 66 21.60 2.44 -7.98
C GLU A 66 22.05 3.81 -8.52
N ALA A 67 22.89 4.50 -7.74
CA ALA A 67 23.45 5.80 -8.12
C ALA A 67 24.54 5.68 -9.18
N SER A 68 25.10 4.48 -9.37
CA SER A 68 26.26 4.23 -10.23
C SER A 68 25.92 3.62 -11.59
N ILE A 69 24.63 3.44 -11.88
CA ILE A 69 24.15 2.87 -13.14
C ILE A 69 23.09 3.76 -13.79
N ALA A 70 22.96 3.63 -15.10
CA ALA A 70 21.88 4.23 -15.87
C ALA A 70 21.47 3.31 -17.02
N VAL A 71 20.20 3.41 -17.41
CA VAL A 71 19.70 2.85 -18.67
C VAL A 71 19.70 3.96 -19.71
N GLU A 72 20.16 3.66 -20.93
CA GLU A 72 20.33 4.68 -21.98
C GLU A 72 18.99 5.23 -22.51
N GLU A 73 18.00 4.35 -22.71
CA GLU A 73 16.65 4.71 -23.16
C GLU A 73 15.60 4.34 -22.08
N GLY A 74 15.74 4.95 -20.91
CA GLY A 74 14.86 4.71 -19.77
C GLY A 74 13.52 5.43 -19.82
N VAL A 75 12.71 5.18 -18.79
CA VAL A 75 11.53 5.99 -18.46
C VAL A 75 11.98 7.41 -18.17
N ASP A 76 11.49 8.34 -18.97
CA ASP A 76 11.66 9.79 -18.80
C ASP A 76 10.29 10.46 -18.55
N VAL A 77 10.29 11.77 -18.38
CA VAL A 77 9.06 12.55 -18.15
C VAL A 77 8.05 12.42 -19.30
N ARG A 78 8.51 12.18 -20.54
CA ARG A 78 7.63 12.01 -21.71
C ARG A 78 6.93 10.66 -21.69
N VAL A 79 7.58 9.61 -21.19
CA VAL A 79 6.94 8.33 -20.93
C VAL A 79 5.87 8.49 -19.85
N ILE A 80 6.19 9.17 -18.73
CA ILE A 80 5.21 9.43 -17.65
C ILE A 80 4.01 10.23 -18.15
N GLN A 81 4.24 11.27 -18.96
CA GLN A 81 3.17 12.06 -19.55
C GLN A 81 2.24 11.23 -20.44
N ARG A 82 2.79 10.41 -21.36
CA ARG A 82 1.98 9.55 -22.24
C ARG A 82 1.17 8.53 -21.44
N GLU A 83 1.76 7.96 -20.40
CA GLU A 83 1.06 7.04 -19.50
C GLU A 83 -0.08 7.75 -18.77
N ALA A 84 0.16 8.97 -18.29
CA ALA A 84 -0.86 9.77 -17.61
C ALA A 84 -2.03 10.14 -18.54
N GLU A 85 -1.73 10.51 -19.78
CA GLU A 85 -2.73 10.76 -20.83
C GLU A 85 -3.56 9.49 -21.10
N SER A 86 -2.89 8.35 -21.27
CA SER A 86 -3.55 7.06 -21.49
C SER A 86 -4.44 6.66 -20.32
N ILE A 87 -4.00 6.84 -19.08
CA ILE A 87 -4.81 6.55 -17.88
C ILE A 87 -6.06 7.44 -17.85
N ILE A 88 -5.92 8.74 -18.09
CA ILE A 88 -7.07 9.65 -18.13
C ILE A 88 -8.02 9.28 -19.28
N GLU A 89 -7.51 8.82 -20.42
CA GLU A 89 -8.32 8.42 -21.56
C GLU A 89 -8.99 7.05 -21.38
N THR A 90 -8.40 6.12 -20.64
CA THR A 90 -8.88 4.72 -20.59
C THR A 90 -9.49 4.31 -19.25
N VAL A 91 -9.18 5.01 -18.16
CA VAL A 91 -9.64 4.68 -16.80
C VAL A 91 -10.70 5.69 -16.36
N ASP A 92 -11.96 5.39 -16.67
CA ASP A 92 -13.11 6.27 -16.41
C ASP A 92 -13.22 6.79 -14.95
N PRO A 93 -12.98 5.97 -13.91
CA PRO A 93 -13.01 6.45 -12.52
C PRO A 93 -11.96 7.53 -12.25
N VAL A 94 -10.73 7.34 -12.75
CA VAL A 94 -9.64 8.31 -12.60
C VAL A 94 -10.00 9.61 -13.32
N ARG A 95 -10.48 9.53 -14.58
CA ARG A 95 -10.94 10.71 -15.33
C ARG A 95 -12.00 11.48 -14.56
N SER A 96 -12.99 10.77 -14.03
CA SER A 96 -14.13 11.37 -13.33
C SER A 96 -13.72 12.07 -12.05
N VAL A 97 -12.89 11.42 -11.23
CA VAL A 97 -12.38 11.98 -9.98
C VAL A 97 -11.45 13.17 -10.24
N ILE A 98 -10.54 13.06 -11.21
CA ILE A 98 -9.68 14.19 -11.59
C ILE A 98 -10.53 15.36 -12.05
N LYS A 99 -11.53 15.14 -12.91
CA LYS A 99 -12.40 16.21 -13.40
C LYS A 99 -13.15 16.93 -12.27
N ALA A 100 -13.66 16.19 -11.28
CA ALA A 100 -14.44 16.76 -10.18
C ALA A 100 -13.57 17.42 -9.09
N LEU A 101 -12.37 16.89 -8.83
CA LEU A 101 -11.45 17.43 -7.81
C LEU A 101 -10.60 18.58 -8.34
N ASN A 102 -10.28 18.58 -9.64
CA ASN A 102 -9.31 19.49 -10.21
C ASN A 102 -9.95 20.81 -10.68
N SER A 103 -9.66 21.89 -9.95
CA SER A 103 -10.07 23.25 -10.29
C SER A 103 -8.96 24.09 -10.97
N GLY A 104 -7.80 23.48 -11.25
CA GLY A 104 -6.61 24.16 -11.78
C GLY A 104 -6.11 23.57 -13.12
N PRO A 105 -4.84 23.83 -13.48
CA PRO A 105 -4.23 23.23 -14.67
C PRO A 105 -4.32 21.70 -14.65
N SER A 106 -4.13 21.01 -15.77
CA SER A 106 -4.17 19.54 -15.77
C SER A 106 -3.13 18.95 -14.79
N PRO A 107 -3.43 17.88 -14.03
CA PRO A 107 -2.40 17.15 -13.28
C PRO A 107 -1.24 16.67 -14.14
N ILE A 108 -1.48 16.42 -15.43
CA ILE A 108 -0.44 16.10 -16.42
C ILE A 108 0.60 17.22 -16.51
N GLN A 109 0.20 18.48 -16.39
CA GLN A 109 1.14 19.60 -16.44
C GLN A 109 2.14 19.55 -15.27
N VAL A 110 1.67 19.26 -14.05
CA VAL A 110 2.55 19.12 -12.89
C VAL A 110 3.50 17.93 -13.07
N LEU A 111 2.99 16.81 -13.58
CA LEU A 111 3.81 15.64 -13.93
C LEU A 111 4.89 15.98 -14.96
N SER A 112 4.54 16.78 -15.98
CA SER A 112 5.47 17.17 -17.05
C SER A 112 6.62 18.07 -16.57
N GLU A 113 6.47 18.69 -15.41
CA GLU A 113 7.47 19.55 -14.77
C GLU A 113 8.36 18.80 -13.78
N ILE A 114 8.07 17.52 -13.49
CA ILE A 114 8.88 16.69 -12.58
C ILE A 114 10.25 16.44 -13.20
N GLN A 115 11.27 16.56 -12.36
CA GLN A 115 12.65 16.19 -12.69
C GLN A 115 13.08 15.05 -11.78
N PHE A 116 13.70 14.03 -12.38
CA PHE A 116 14.34 12.95 -11.64
C PHE A 116 15.63 12.51 -12.32
N GLY A 117 16.60 12.08 -11.52
CA GLY A 117 17.92 11.65 -12.00
C GLY A 117 17.90 10.28 -12.68
N SER A 118 19.04 9.89 -13.24
CA SER A 118 19.19 8.63 -13.96
C SER A 118 18.90 7.39 -13.10
N ALA A 119 19.22 7.43 -11.80
CA ALA A 119 18.94 6.33 -10.87
C ALA A 119 17.43 6.05 -10.77
N ILE A 120 16.61 7.09 -10.56
CA ILE A 120 15.15 6.97 -10.54
C ILE A 120 14.61 6.58 -11.91
N SER A 121 15.15 7.14 -13.00
CA SER A 121 14.80 6.71 -14.36
C SER A 121 15.02 5.20 -14.57
N THR A 122 16.17 4.67 -14.12
CA THR A 122 16.45 3.22 -14.16
C THR A 122 15.46 2.43 -13.31
N MET A 123 15.17 2.86 -12.09
CA MET A 123 14.18 2.19 -11.23
C MET A 123 12.79 2.17 -11.84
N LEU A 124 12.31 3.30 -12.37
CA LEU A 124 11.02 3.39 -13.07
C LEU A 124 11.00 2.51 -14.32
N THR A 125 12.13 2.38 -15.02
CA THR A 125 12.28 1.45 -16.16
C THR A 125 12.16 0.01 -15.72
N ILE A 126 12.77 -0.36 -14.57
CA ILE A 126 12.60 -1.69 -13.98
C ILE A 126 11.12 -1.94 -13.64
N ILE A 127 10.45 -0.97 -13.02
CA ILE A 127 9.01 -1.04 -12.70
C ILE A 127 8.19 -1.25 -13.97
N GLN A 128 8.43 -0.45 -15.01
CA GLN A 128 7.75 -0.56 -16.31
C GLN A 128 7.90 -1.95 -16.95
N ARG A 129 9.09 -2.56 -16.84
CA ARG A 129 9.37 -3.88 -17.42
C ARG A 129 8.94 -5.04 -16.51
N GLY A 130 8.71 -4.79 -15.22
CA GLY A 130 8.39 -5.80 -14.22
C GLY A 130 6.97 -6.37 -14.29
N GLY A 131 6.07 -5.70 -15.01
CA GLY A 131 4.69 -6.12 -15.24
C GLY A 131 3.84 -5.06 -15.95
N GLN A 132 2.74 -5.51 -16.56
CA GLN A 132 1.92 -4.70 -17.49
C GLN A 132 1.22 -3.48 -16.87
N GLN A 133 1.20 -3.32 -15.54
CA GLN A 133 0.44 -2.27 -14.84
C GLN A 133 1.22 -1.53 -13.75
N ALA A 134 2.47 -1.91 -13.45
CA ALA A 134 3.17 -1.36 -12.29
C ALA A 134 3.51 0.14 -12.46
N LEU A 135 3.95 0.55 -13.66
CA LEU A 135 4.16 1.96 -13.96
C LEU A 135 2.83 2.72 -14.00
N SER A 136 1.79 2.13 -14.60
CA SER A 136 0.46 2.72 -14.68
C SER A 136 -0.13 3.01 -13.29
N HIS A 137 0.07 2.10 -12.33
CA HIS A 137 -0.30 2.31 -10.92
C HIS A 137 0.41 3.53 -10.33
N SER A 138 1.74 3.59 -10.44
CA SER A 138 2.53 4.72 -9.91
C SER A 138 2.10 6.06 -10.51
N VAL A 139 1.84 6.11 -11.82
CA VAL A 139 1.36 7.30 -12.50
C VAL A 139 -0.07 7.67 -12.07
N MET A 140 -0.95 6.68 -11.89
CA MET A 140 -2.30 6.89 -11.38
C MET A 140 -2.29 7.48 -9.96
N VAL A 141 -1.48 6.93 -9.06
CA VAL A 141 -1.31 7.44 -7.69
C VAL A 141 -0.82 8.88 -7.72
N SER A 142 0.15 9.20 -8.58
CA SER A 142 0.62 10.58 -8.76
C SER A 142 -0.49 11.52 -9.26
N LEU A 143 -1.27 11.12 -10.27
CA LEU A 143 -2.37 11.92 -10.82
C LEU A 143 -3.44 12.23 -9.75
N LEU A 144 -3.86 11.21 -9.01
CA LEU A 144 -4.84 11.34 -7.94
C LEU A 144 -4.29 12.19 -6.78
N SER A 145 -3.02 12.00 -6.43
CA SER A 145 -2.34 12.80 -5.40
C SER A 145 -2.35 14.29 -5.71
N ILE A 146 -2.05 14.67 -6.96
CA ILE A 146 -2.10 16.09 -7.39
C ILE A 146 -3.53 16.65 -7.28
N ALA A 147 -4.53 15.90 -7.74
CA ALA A 147 -5.93 16.33 -7.70
C ALA A 147 -6.42 16.51 -6.24
N LEU A 148 -6.08 15.57 -5.35
CA LEU A 148 -6.40 15.63 -3.93
C LEU A 148 -5.67 16.78 -3.21
N ALA A 149 -4.38 16.97 -3.49
CA ALA A 149 -3.59 18.08 -2.95
C ALA A 149 -4.20 19.44 -3.31
N ARG A 150 -4.61 19.62 -4.57
CA ARG A 150 -5.29 20.84 -5.02
C ARG A 150 -6.61 21.06 -4.32
N LYS A 151 -7.43 20.02 -4.20
CA LYS A 151 -8.71 20.12 -3.49
C LYS A 151 -8.53 20.48 -2.02
N ARG A 152 -7.42 20.05 -1.40
CA ARG A 152 -7.01 20.42 -0.04
C ARG A 152 -6.40 21.83 0.05
N GLY A 153 -6.20 22.52 -1.07
CA GLY A 153 -5.63 23.87 -1.12
C GLY A 153 -4.11 23.92 -1.02
N LEU A 154 -3.40 22.82 -1.33
CA LEU A 154 -1.95 22.79 -1.29
C LEU A 154 -1.33 23.58 -2.45
N GLY A 155 -0.23 24.27 -2.17
CA GLY A 155 0.50 25.09 -3.14
C GLY A 155 1.24 24.27 -4.19
N VAL A 156 1.82 24.94 -5.19
CA VAL A 156 2.53 24.28 -6.31
C VAL A 156 3.69 23.41 -5.81
N ALA A 157 4.46 23.88 -4.81
CA ALA A 157 5.57 23.12 -4.25
C ALA A 157 5.11 21.79 -3.62
N ASP A 158 4.03 21.81 -2.84
CA ASP A 158 3.44 20.61 -2.24
C ASP A 158 2.82 19.69 -3.30
N GLN A 159 2.26 20.25 -4.37
CA GLN A 159 1.77 19.47 -5.51
C GLN A 159 2.91 18.72 -6.19
N SER A 160 4.07 19.35 -6.40
CA SER A 160 5.27 18.67 -6.91
C SER A 160 5.76 17.57 -5.96
N VAL A 161 5.69 17.79 -4.65
CA VAL A 161 6.04 16.79 -3.62
C VAL A 161 5.14 15.56 -3.73
N VAL A 162 3.81 15.73 -3.71
CA VAL A 162 2.89 14.59 -3.77
C VAL A 162 2.89 13.91 -5.13
N ALA A 163 3.18 14.64 -6.21
CA ALA A 163 3.33 14.05 -7.54
C ALA A 163 4.54 13.11 -7.58
N LEU A 164 5.70 13.60 -7.14
CA LEU A 164 6.89 12.76 -7.09
C LEU A 164 6.76 11.62 -6.07
N ALA A 165 6.17 11.88 -4.90
CA ALA A 165 5.93 10.84 -3.90
C ALA A 165 4.96 9.77 -4.41
N GLY A 166 3.88 10.16 -5.08
CA GLY A 166 2.95 9.21 -5.69
C GLY A 166 3.60 8.39 -6.80
N LEU A 167 4.48 8.98 -7.61
CA LEU A 167 5.24 8.25 -8.62
C LEU A 167 6.25 7.25 -8.03
N LEU A 168 6.74 7.51 -6.81
CA LEU A 168 7.84 6.76 -6.19
C LEU A 168 7.45 5.96 -4.93
N HIS A 169 6.17 5.91 -4.55
CA HIS A 169 5.75 5.34 -3.27
C HIS A 169 6.19 3.88 -3.08
N ASP A 170 6.13 3.08 -4.16
CA ASP A 170 6.46 1.66 -4.16
C ASP A 170 7.88 1.32 -4.64
N ILE A 171 8.79 2.29 -4.83
CA ILE A 171 10.15 1.96 -5.33
C ILE A 171 10.92 1.01 -4.39
N GLY A 172 10.54 0.97 -3.11
CA GLY A 172 11.10 0.05 -2.13
C GLY A 172 10.77 -1.42 -2.44
N GLU A 173 9.69 -1.70 -3.18
CA GLU A 173 9.33 -3.05 -3.61
C GLU A 173 10.40 -3.70 -4.51
N LEU A 174 11.23 -2.87 -5.16
CA LEU A 174 12.33 -3.38 -5.99
C LEU A 174 13.35 -4.22 -5.20
N TYR A 175 13.35 -4.08 -3.87
CA TYR A 175 14.26 -4.76 -2.93
C TYR A 175 13.62 -5.97 -2.26
N ILE A 176 12.35 -6.26 -2.57
CA ILE A 176 11.58 -7.34 -1.96
C ILE A 176 11.60 -8.55 -2.89
N GLU A 177 11.64 -9.74 -2.29
CA GLU A 177 11.59 -11.00 -3.02
C GLU A 177 10.31 -11.06 -3.87
N PRO A 178 10.40 -11.34 -5.19
CA PRO A 178 9.24 -11.36 -6.07
C PRO A 178 8.14 -12.34 -5.66
N ALA A 179 8.49 -13.42 -4.94
CA ALA A 179 7.54 -14.42 -4.47
C ALA A 179 6.52 -13.84 -3.48
N TYR A 180 6.92 -12.86 -2.66
CA TYR A 180 6.02 -12.19 -1.72
C TYR A 180 5.08 -11.21 -2.43
N LEU A 181 5.57 -10.47 -3.41
CA LEU A 181 4.77 -9.48 -4.15
C LEU A 181 3.78 -10.14 -5.14
N LYS A 182 4.18 -11.24 -5.79
CA LYS A 182 3.38 -11.93 -6.83
C LYS A 182 2.57 -13.11 -6.28
N SER A 183 2.43 -13.22 -4.97
CA SER A 183 1.71 -14.34 -4.36
C SER A 183 0.24 -14.36 -4.78
N ARG A 184 -0.20 -15.48 -5.36
CA ARG A 184 -1.64 -15.74 -5.64
C ARG A 184 -2.41 -16.22 -4.41
N ARG A 185 -1.71 -16.51 -3.32
CA ARG A 185 -2.29 -16.86 -2.02
C ARG A 185 -2.12 -15.72 -1.04
N ARG A 186 -2.86 -15.80 0.07
CA ARG A 186 -2.63 -14.95 1.23
C ARG A 186 -1.20 -15.16 1.75
N LEU A 187 -0.50 -14.06 1.99
CA LEU A 187 0.78 -14.10 2.69
C LEU A 187 0.53 -14.41 4.16
N TYR A 188 1.31 -15.35 4.70
CA TYR A 188 1.34 -15.54 6.13
C TYR A 188 1.96 -14.32 6.81
N PRO A 189 1.66 -14.07 8.09
CA PRO A 189 2.19 -12.90 8.77
C PRO A 189 3.73 -12.79 8.76
N HIS A 190 4.44 -13.92 8.84
CA HIS A 190 5.90 -13.96 8.74
C HIS A 190 6.44 -13.63 7.35
N GLU A 191 5.65 -13.77 6.28
CA GLU A 191 6.02 -13.36 4.92
C GLU A 191 5.70 -11.89 4.70
N TRP A 192 4.58 -11.43 5.26
CA TRP A 192 4.14 -10.05 5.20
C TRP A 192 5.17 -9.07 5.78
N ARG A 193 5.96 -9.50 6.78
CA ARG A 193 7.08 -8.71 7.33
C ARG A 193 8.06 -8.20 6.27
N HIS A 194 8.24 -8.97 5.19
CA HIS A 194 9.13 -8.61 4.10
C HIS A 194 8.51 -7.56 3.18
N VAL A 195 7.19 -7.45 3.14
CA VAL A 195 6.49 -6.46 2.30
C VAL A 195 6.35 -5.12 3.03
N VAL A 196 5.99 -5.11 4.31
CA VAL A 196 5.74 -3.86 5.08
C VAL A 196 6.95 -2.95 5.26
N VAL A 197 8.15 -3.43 4.94
CA VAL A 197 9.39 -2.64 5.01
C VAL A 197 9.59 -1.76 3.77
N HIS A 198 8.87 -2.00 2.67
CA HIS A 198 9.09 -1.25 1.42
C HIS A 198 8.94 0.28 1.56
N PRO A 199 8.04 0.87 2.38
CA PRO A 199 7.98 2.32 2.53
C PRO A 199 9.27 2.87 3.16
N ARG A 200 9.85 2.11 4.10
CA ARG A 200 11.13 2.46 4.72
C ARG A 200 12.28 2.38 3.73
N ILE A 201 12.31 1.34 2.91
CA ILE A 201 13.32 1.21 1.85
C ILE A 201 13.20 2.37 0.87
N GLY A 202 11.98 2.67 0.40
CA GLY A 202 11.71 3.81 -0.48
C GLY A 202 12.18 5.14 0.10
N GLN A 203 11.89 5.40 1.38
CA GLN A 203 12.39 6.58 2.09
C GLN A 203 13.93 6.65 2.06
N MET A 204 14.61 5.54 2.39
CA MET A 204 16.08 5.49 2.42
C MET A 204 16.67 5.73 1.04
N LEU A 205 16.09 5.15 -0.02
CA LEU A 205 16.53 5.35 -1.39
C LEU A 205 16.41 6.82 -1.80
N ILE A 206 15.24 7.44 -1.61
CA ILE A 206 15.01 8.83 -2.00
C ILE A 206 15.90 9.78 -1.20
N SER A 207 16.15 9.47 0.09
CA SER A 207 17.03 10.29 0.94
C SER A 207 18.52 10.14 0.57
N GLY A 208 18.92 8.96 0.07
CA GLY A 208 20.30 8.69 -0.34
C GLY A 208 20.62 9.13 -1.77
N LEU A 209 19.61 9.35 -2.61
CA LEU A 209 19.76 9.95 -3.94
C LEU A 209 19.72 11.48 -3.82
N GLU A 210 20.69 12.15 -4.44
CA GLU A 210 20.84 13.60 -4.29
C GLU A 210 19.64 14.39 -4.88
N HIS A 211 19.37 15.59 -4.32
CA HIS A 211 18.48 16.65 -4.86
C HIS A 211 16.96 16.49 -4.71
N TYR A 212 16.45 15.55 -3.89
CA TYR A 212 15.01 15.45 -3.63
C TYR A 212 14.58 16.19 -2.34
N PRO A 213 13.43 16.88 -2.32
CA PRO A 213 12.89 17.44 -1.09
C PRO A 213 12.63 16.34 -0.05
N ALA A 214 13.04 16.55 1.20
CA ALA A 214 12.82 15.60 2.29
C ALA A 214 11.35 15.20 2.47
N ALA A 215 10.42 16.10 2.10
CA ALA A 215 8.98 15.85 2.12
C ALA A 215 8.56 14.72 1.18
N VAL A 216 9.29 14.47 0.07
CA VAL A 216 9.03 13.36 -0.85
C VAL A 216 9.35 12.04 -0.16
N ALA A 217 10.55 11.91 0.40
CA ALA A 217 10.95 10.71 1.15
C ALA A 217 10.01 10.45 2.34
N GLN A 218 9.56 11.51 3.02
CA GLN A 218 8.61 11.40 4.13
C GLN A 218 7.24 10.91 3.65
N ALA A 219 6.70 11.45 2.56
CA ALA A 219 5.43 11.00 2.01
C ALA A 219 5.48 9.55 1.52
N VAL A 220 6.59 9.14 0.89
CA VAL A 220 6.86 7.74 0.52
C VAL A 220 6.97 6.85 1.76
N PHE A 221 7.50 7.33 2.88
CA PHE A 221 7.52 6.55 4.11
C PHE A 221 6.12 6.35 4.72
N GLU A 222 5.20 7.29 4.45
CA GLU A 222 3.93 7.44 5.14
C GLU A 222 2.71 6.95 4.35
N HIS A 223 2.86 6.54 3.08
CA HIS A 223 1.70 6.26 2.23
C HIS A 223 0.81 5.09 2.73
N HIS A 224 1.34 4.21 3.58
CA HIS A 224 0.57 3.18 4.27
C HIS A 224 0.18 3.52 5.72
N GLU A 225 0.54 4.70 6.23
CA GLU A 225 0.07 5.17 7.52
C GLU A 225 -1.42 5.52 7.47
N ARG A 226 -2.08 5.47 8.63
CA ARG A 226 -3.51 5.80 8.81
C ARG A 226 -3.67 6.67 10.04
N LEU A 227 -4.59 7.64 10.01
CA LEU A 227 -4.70 8.66 11.06
C LEU A 227 -5.07 8.08 12.44
N ASP A 228 -5.70 6.91 12.49
CA ASP A 228 -6.02 6.18 13.70
C ASP A 228 -4.85 5.33 14.25
N GLY A 229 -3.70 5.31 13.57
CA GLY A 229 -2.51 4.53 13.93
C GLY A 229 -2.56 3.05 13.50
N SER A 230 -3.54 2.65 12.70
CA SER A 230 -3.67 1.28 12.17
C SER A 230 -2.74 0.96 11.00
N GLY A 231 -2.15 1.99 10.39
CA GLY A 231 -1.24 1.87 9.25
C GLY A 231 0.19 1.48 9.62
N TYR A 232 1.07 1.41 8.63
CA TYR A 232 2.48 1.02 8.79
C TYR A 232 3.39 1.96 7.98
N PRO A 233 4.72 2.01 8.25
CA PRO A 233 5.50 1.17 9.16
C PRO A 233 5.73 1.72 10.58
N ARG A 234 5.47 3.01 10.84
CA ARG A 234 5.68 3.60 12.18
C ARG A 234 4.46 3.49 13.07
N ARG A 235 3.27 3.36 12.51
CA ARG A 235 2.00 3.29 13.25
C ARG A 235 1.72 4.55 14.06
N VAL A 236 1.93 5.70 13.42
CA VAL A 236 1.73 7.00 14.07
C VAL A 236 0.33 7.52 13.77
N SER A 237 -0.26 8.27 14.70
CA SER A 237 -1.63 8.78 14.56
C SER A 237 -1.67 10.28 14.27
N GLY A 238 -2.76 10.72 13.64
CA GLY A 238 -3.12 12.12 13.48
C GLY A 238 -2.02 12.97 12.84
N ASN A 239 -1.64 14.06 13.53
CA ASN A 239 -0.70 15.06 13.03
C ASN A 239 0.76 14.59 12.94
N ALA A 240 1.07 13.37 13.38
CA ALA A 240 2.38 12.77 13.20
C ALA A 240 2.60 12.24 11.76
N ILE A 241 1.53 12.17 10.95
CA ILE A 241 1.56 11.87 9.52
C ILE A 241 1.51 13.19 8.75
N SER A 242 2.47 13.41 7.85
CA SER A 242 2.52 14.63 7.04
C SER A 242 1.30 14.77 6.12
N VAL A 243 0.97 16.02 5.79
CA VAL A 243 -0.11 16.33 4.85
C VAL A 243 0.11 15.65 3.48
N PRO A 244 1.32 15.67 2.88
CA PRO A 244 1.63 14.86 1.69
C PRO A 244 1.43 13.36 1.89
N GLY A 245 1.87 12.77 3.01
CA GLY A 245 1.67 11.35 3.30
C GLY A 245 0.20 10.96 3.37
N GLN A 246 -0.64 11.78 4.00
CA GLN A 246 -2.10 11.60 4.03
C GLN A 246 -2.72 11.64 2.62
N VAL A 247 -2.23 12.53 1.74
CA VAL A 247 -2.71 12.64 0.35
C VAL A 247 -2.35 11.40 -0.45
N VAL A 248 -1.08 10.97 -0.41
CA VAL A 248 -0.61 9.79 -1.13
C VAL A 248 -1.30 8.53 -0.63
N SER A 249 -1.53 8.41 0.68
CA SER A 249 -2.28 7.31 1.30
C SER A 249 -3.70 7.16 0.73
N VAL A 250 -4.43 8.27 0.56
CA VAL A 250 -5.77 8.23 -0.05
C VAL A 250 -5.67 7.92 -1.54
N ALA A 251 -4.71 8.51 -2.25
CA ALA A 251 -4.50 8.23 -3.68
C ALA A 251 -4.19 6.76 -3.95
N GLU A 252 -3.41 6.12 -3.08
CA GLU A 252 -3.06 4.69 -3.15
C GLU A 252 -4.27 3.77 -2.93
N LEU A 253 -5.12 4.10 -1.96
CA LEU A 253 -6.38 3.36 -1.79
C LEU A 253 -7.26 3.47 -3.03
N LEU A 254 -7.38 4.69 -3.59
CA LEU A 254 -8.20 4.93 -4.78
C LEU A 254 -7.68 4.19 -6.02
N SER A 255 -6.37 4.21 -6.27
CA SER A 255 -5.78 3.53 -7.44
C SER A 255 -6.05 2.02 -7.37
N GLY A 256 -5.85 1.39 -6.20
CA GLY A 256 -6.14 -0.02 -5.99
C GLY A 256 -7.60 -0.38 -6.27
N VAL A 257 -8.55 0.44 -5.81
CA VAL A 257 -9.98 0.20 -6.04
C VAL A 257 -10.38 0.49 -7.50
N PHE A 258 -9.77 1.48 -8.16
CA PHE A 258 -10.10 1.84 -9.54
C PHE A 258 -9.62 0.82 -10.58
N MET A 259 -8.72 -0.07 -10.19
CA MET A 259 -8.33 -1.23 -11.00
C MET A 259 -9.36 -2.37 -10.92
N GLU A 260 -10.36 -2.30 -10.02
CA GLU A 260 -11.44 -3.27 -9.95
C GLU A 260 -12.50 -3.05 -11.05
N LYS A 261 -13.11 -4.15 -11.53
CA LYS A 261 -13.98 -4.12 -12.71
C LYS A 261 -15.41 -3.65 -12.45
N SER A 262 -15.92 -3.70 -11.23
CA SER A 262 -17.32 -3.33 -10.95
C SER A 262 -17.43 -2.19 -9.94
N GLU A 263 -18.20 -1.16 -10.32
CA GLU A 263 -18.60 -0.01 -9.49
C GLU A 263 -17.46 0.63 -8.67
N PRO A 264 -16.30 0.93 -9.28
CA PRO A 264 -15.09 1.36 -8.58
C PRO A 264 -15.26 2.67 -7.79
N LEU A 265 -16.11 3.60 -8.26
CA LEU A 265 -16.34 4.86 -7.55
C LEU A 265 -17.10 4.63 -6.24
N GLN A 266 -18.21 3.88 -6.29
CA GLN A 266 -19.03 3.58 -5.12
C GLN A 266 -18.26 2.69 -4.13
N ARG A 267 -17.46 1.73 -4.63
CA ARG A 267 -16.56 0.93 -3.78
C ARG A 267 -15.58 1.80 -3.01
N ALA A 268 -14.91 2.73 -3.71
CA ALA A 268 -13.92 3.58 -3.09
C ALA A 268 -14.55 4.56 -2.07
N GLU A 269 -15.75 5.08 -2.35
CA GLU A 269 -16.51 5.90 -1.40
C GLU A 269 -16.79 5.14 -0.10
N LEU A 270 -17.27 3.90 -0.22
CA LEU A 270 -17.55 3.03 0.93
C LEU A 270 -16.27 2.66 1.67
N ALA A 271 -15.22 2.24 0.96
CA ALA A 271 -13.92 1.86 1.54
C ALA A 271 -13.32 2.97 2.42
N LEU A 272 -13.46 4.24 2.01
CA LEU A 272 -13.00 5.39 2.79
C LEU A 272 -13.87 5.72 4.02
N LYS A 273 -15.12 5.24 4.06
CA LYS A 273 -16.10 5.58 5.10
C LYS A 273 -16.34 4.46 6.12
N ILE A 274 -16.00 3.21 5.78
CA ILE A 274 -16.30 2.03 6.62
C ILE A 274 -15.66 2.15 8.00
N ILE A 275 -14.41 2.61 8.11
CA ILE A 275 -13.80 2.91 9.41
C ILE A 275 -13.56 4.43 9.52
N PRO A 276 -14.43 5.14 10.26
CA PRO A 276 -14.24 6.57 10.49
C PRO A 276 -12.90 6.85 11.18
N GLY A 277 -12.11 7.76 10.61
CA GLY A 277 -10.85 8.20 11.20
C GLY A 277 -9.60 7.52 10.64
N GLU A 278 -9.69 6.57 9.71
CA GLU A 278 -8.51 6.05 9.00
C GLU A 278 -7.83 7.13 8.13
N HIS A 279 -8.63 8.04 7.56
CA HIS A 279 -8.19 9.07 6.61
C HIS A 279 -8.71 10.46 7.00
N ALA A 280 -8.04 11.51 6.51
CA ALA A 280 -8.41 12.90 6.80
C ALA A 280 -9.82 13.22 6.31
N ARG A 281 -10.65 13.80 7.18
CA ARG A 281 -12.07 14.07 6.89
C ARG A 281 -12.24 14.95 5.65
N GLU A 282 -11.36 15.90 5.43
CA GLU A 282 -11.38 16.80 4.28
C GLU A 282 -11.14 16.03 2.98
N LEU A 283 -10.23 15.05 2.99
CA LEU A 283 -9.95 14.19 1.83
C LEU A 283 -11.10 13.23 1.55
N VAL A 284 -11.63 12.57 2.59
CA VAL A 284 -12.80 11.69 2.46
C VAL A 284 -14.01 12.45 1.91
N SER A 285 -14.27 13.65 2.44
CA SER A 285 -15.36 14.51 1.96
C SER A 285 -15.15 14.95 0.51
N ALA A 286 -13.94 15.35 0.14
CA ALA A 286 -13.59 15.74 -1.22
C ALA A 286 -13.87 14.60 -2.21
N VAL A 287 -13.38 13.41 -1.91
CA VAL A 287 -13.56 12.22 -2.73
C VAL A 287 -15.03 11.83 -2.83
N SER A 288 -15.76 11.82 -1.71
CA SER A 288 -17.19 11.50 -1.70
C SER A 288 -17.98 12.46 -2.59
N SER A 289 -17.72 13.77 -2.49
CA SER A 289 -18.38 14.75 -3.34
C SER A 289 -18.06 14.54 -4.82
N ALA A 290 -16.79 14.24 -5.15
CA ALA A 290 -16.38 13.97 -6.53
C ALA A 290 -17.04 12.71 -7.10
N MET A 291 -17.17 11.65 -6.30
CA MET A 291 -17.82 10.40 -6.70
C MET A 291 -19.33 10.60 -6.88
N HIS A 292 -19.98 11.34 -5.99
CA HIS A 292 -21.40 11.64 -6.11
C HIS A 292 -21.73 12.41 -7.40
N GLU A 293 -20.91 13.42 -7.73
CA GLU A 293 -21.03 14.16 -8.99
C GLU A 293 -20.82 13.26 -10.23
N ALA A 294 -19.86 12.34 -10.16
CA ALA A 294 -19.52 11.43 -11.25
C ALA A 294 -20.56 10.31 -11.47
N CYS A 295 -21.10 9.73 -10.39
CA CYS A 295 -22.06 8.63 -10.46
C CYS A 295 -23.47 9.08 -10.84
N GLY A 296 -23.82 10.36 -10.63
CA GLY A 296 -25.12 10.93 -11.05
C GLY A 296 -26.33 10.20 -10.47
N GLY A 297 -26.21 9.61 -9.27
CA GLY A 297 -27.28 8.86 -8.61
C GLY A 297 -27.56 7.46 -9.17
N ARG A 298 -26.64 6.89 -9.97
CA ARG A 298 -26.77 5.50 -10.43
C ARG A 298 -26.71 4.51 -9.27
N VAL A 299 -27.69 3.61 -9.22
CA VAL A 299 -27.68 2.45 -8.32
C VAL A 299 -26.62 1.45 -8.81
N PRO A 300 -25.67 1.01 -7.97
CA PRO A 300 -24.68 0.00 -8.28
C PRO A 300 -25.33 -1.30 -8.74
N HIS A 301 -24.65 -2.01 -9.64
CA HIS A 301 -25.05 -3.38 -9.93
C HIS A 301 -24.53 -4.33 -8.85
N ALA A 302 -25.43 -5.02 -8.16
CA ALA A 302 -25.11 -6.20 -7.36
C ALA A 302 -25.44 -7.49 -8.12
N ALA A 303 -24.66 -8.54 -7.84
CA ALA A 303 -25.03 -9.89 -8.23
C ALA A 303 -26.33 -10.31 -7.53
N ALA A 304 -27.05 -11.26 -8.13
CA ALA A 304 -28.22 -11.84 -7.48
C ALA A 304 -27.77 -12.51 -6.17
N PRO A 305 -28.53 -12.34 -5.06
CA PRO A 305 -28.17 -12.91 -3.77
C PRO A 305 -28.12 -14.44 -3.89
N THR A 306 -27.01 -15.05 -3.48
CA THR A 306 -26.84 -16.51 -3.50
C THR A 306 -27.12 -17.13 -2.13
N GLY A 307 -27.23 -16.31 -1.09
CA GLY A 307 -27.33 -16.72 0.31
C GLY A 307 -25.95 -16.88 0.97
N GLU A 308 -24.88 -16.99 0.18
CA GLU A 308 -23.51 -17.02 0.69
C GLU A 308 -23.13 -15.70 1.37
N GLU A 309 -23.71 -14.57 0.95
CA GLU A 309 -23.43 -13.26 1.53
C GLU A 309 -23.87 -13.19 2.99
N GLN A 310 -25.06 -13.71 3.32
CA GLN A 310 -25.57 -13.74 4.69
C GLN A 310 -24.68 -14.60 5.59
N ASP A 311 -24.24 -15.75 5.08
CA ASP A 311 -23.31 -16.63 5.76
C ASP A 311 -21.93 -15.99 5.99
N GLN A 312 -21.42 -15.23 5.02
CA GLN A 312 -20.18 -14.47 5.16
C GLN A 312 -20.30 -13.40 6.25
N VAL A 313 -21.42 -12.67 6.28
CA VAL A 313 -21.69 -11.64 7.31
C VAL A 313 -21.82 -12.28 8.69
N ARG A 314 -22.49 -13.42 8.81
CA ARG A 314 -22.59 -14.19 10.08
C ARG A 314 -21.21 -14.65 10.57
N ARG A 315 -20.41 -15.28 9.70
CA ARG A 315 -19.04 -15.69 10.03
C ARG A 315 -18.17 -14.51 10.46
N LEU A 316 -18.33 -13.36 9.81
CA LEU A 316 -17.62 -12.14 10.16
C LEU A 316 -18.01 -11.62 11.56
N ARG A 317 -19.31 -11.59 11.89
CA ARG A 317 -19.80 -11.24 13.24
C ARG A 317 -19.21 -12.15 14.31
N GLU A 318 -19.25 -13.47 14.08
CA GLU A 318 -18.68 -14.45 14.99
C GLU A 318 -17.17 -14.26 15.16
N ARG A 319 -16.44 -14.03 14.07
CA ARG A 319 -14.99 -13.78 14.10
C ARG A 319 -14.63 -12.54 14.92
N ILE A 320 -15.35 -11.43 14.73
CA ILE A 320 -15.16 -10.20 15.52
C ILE A 320 -15.43 -10.48 17.00
N GLY A 321 -16.55 -11.13 17.32
CA GLY A 321 -16.92 -11.47 18.69
C GLY A 321 -15.89 -12.38 19.38
N ASN A 322 -15.44 -13.43 18.69
CA ASN A 322 -14.43 -14.36 19.17
C ASN A 322 -13.08 -13.68 19.38
N ALA A 323 -12.67 -12.77 18.48
CA ALA A 323 -11.42 -12.02 18.64
C ALA A 323 -11.45 -11.13 19.90
N ILE A 324 -12.54 -10.37 20.10
CA ILE A 324 -12.69 -9.49 21.27
C ILE A 324 -12.78 -10.31 22.56
N GLY A 325 -13.63 -11.34 22.59
CA GLY A 325 -13.84 -12.17 23.78
C GLY A 325 -12.58 -12.93 24.20
N SER A 326 -11.86 -13.53 23.25
CA SER A 326 -10.58 -14.19 23.53
C SER A 326 -9.53 -13.19 24.02
N ALA A 327 -9.47 -11.99 23.43
CA ALA A 327 -8.52 -10.98 23.85
C ALA A 327 -8.81 -10.47 25.28
N GLN A 328 -10.08 -10.25 25.62
CA GLN A 328 -10.49 -9.90 26.98
C GLN A 328 -10.18 -11.01 27.99
N CYS A 329 -10.45 -12.27 27.64
CA CYS A 329 -10.12 -13.42 28.48
C CYS A 329 -8.62 -13.51 28.79
N LEU A 330 -7.76 -13.26 27.79
CA LEU A 330 -6.30 -13.23 27.97
C LEU A 330 -5.85 -12.06 28.86
N ALA A 331 -6.51 -10.90 28.76
CA ALA A 331 -6.21 -9.72 29.56
C ALA A 331 -6.60 -9.94 31.03
N ASP A 332 -7.81 -10.45 31.27
CA ASP A 332 -8.37 -10.64 32.61
C ASP A 332 -7.78 -11.87 33.32
N GLY A 333 -7.44 -12.92 32.57
CA GLY A 333 -6.94 -14.19 33.08
C GLY A 333 -5.49 -14.16 33.56
N GLY A 334 -4.76 -13.06 33.33
CA GLY A 334 -3.34 -12.95 33.70
C GLY A 334 -2.41 -13.90 32.94
N THR A 335 -2.86 -14.43 31.80
CA THR A 335 -2.08 -15.31 30.92
C THR A 335 -0.92 -14.56 30.30
N ILE A 336 -1.17 -13.31 29.87
CA ILE A 336 -0.14 -12.40 29.36
C ILE A 336 0.56 -11.74 30.55
N ARG A 337 1.86 -12.03 30.71
CA ARG A 337 2.63 -11.60 31.89
C ARG A 337 3.47 -10.37 31.63
N SER A 338 3.90 -10.17 30.39
CA SER A 338 4.75 -9.05 30.04
C SER A 338 3.92 -7.75 29.93
N LYS A 339 4.51 -6.63 30.37
CA LYS A 339 3.89 -5.30 30.20
C LYS A 339 3.65 -4.98 28.72
N ARG A 340 4.56 -5.43 27.86
CA ARG A 340 4.48 -5.25 26.41
C ARG A 340 3.31 -6.04 25.83
N GLY A 341 3.20 -7.33 26.15
CA GLY A 341 2.09 -8.16 25.70
C GLY A 341 0.74 -7.58 26.13
N MET A 342 0.64 -7.09 27.37
CA MET A 342 -0.59 -6.48 27.87
C MET A 342 -0.94 -5.18 27.13
N SER A 343 0.05 -4.33 26.81
CA SER A 343 -0.17 -3.14 25.98
C SER A 343 -0.66 -3.51 24.58
N MET A 344 -0.04 -4.49 23.94
CA MET A 344 -0.45 -4.98 22.62
C MET A 344 -1.89 -5.51 22.63
N LEU A 345 -2.26 -6.22 23.70
CA LEU A 345 -3.60 -6.75 23.87
C LEU A 345 -4.66 -5.65 24.06
N GLN A 346 -4.34 -4.61 24.84
CA GLN A 346 -5.22 -3.46 25.02
C GLN A 346 -5.44 -2.69 23.72
N ASP A 347 -4.37 -2.46 22.96
CA ASP A 347 -4.44 -1.82 21.65
C ASP A 347 -5.31 -2.63 20.68
N LEU A 348 -5.14 -3.96 20.66
CA LEU A 348 -5.94 -4.88 19.86
C LEU A 348 -7.42 -4.85 20.25
N ILE A 349 -7.75 -4.87 21.54
CA ILE A 349 -9.14 -4.78 22.02
C ILE A 349 -9.76 -3.47 21.55
N GLY A 350 -9.03 -2.35 21.67
CA GLY A 350 -9.49 -1.04 21.20
C GLY A 350 -9.80 -1.02 19.70
N ARG A 351 -8.90 -1.59 18.88
CA ARG A 351 -9.04 -1.67 17.42
C ARG A 351 -10.17 -2.62 17.00
N ALA A 352 -10.22 -3.82 17.57
CA ALA A 352 -11.26 -4.79 17.30
C ALA A 352 -12.65 -4.25 17.69
N ALA A 353 -12.76 -3.53 18.81
CA ALA A 353 -13.98 -2.83 19.19
C ALA A 353 -14.34 -1.68 18.22
N GLY A 354 -13.34 -0.98 17.67
CA GLY A 354 -13.55 0.00 16.60
C GLY A 354 -14.13 -0.64 15.34
N ILE A 355 -13.56 -1.76 14.92
CA ILE A 355 -14.04 -2.57 13.79
C ILE A 355 -15.46 -3.10 14.07
N GLN A 356 -15.75 -3.55 15.30
CA GLN A 356 -17.09 -3.98 15.68
C GLN A 356 -18.11 -2.86 15.58
N ARG A 357 -17.78 -1.64 16.05
CA ARG A 357 -18.65 -0.46 15.91
C ARG A 357 -18.89 -0.11 14.44
N ALA A 358 -17.84 -0.17 13.61
CA ALA A 358 -17.96 0.01 12.17
C ALA A 358 -18.93 -1.03 11.56
N PHE A 359 -18.75 -2.31 11.88
CA PHE A 359 -19.62 -3.42 11.45
C PHE A 359 -21.09 -3.22 11.83
N ILE A 360 -21.37 -2.74 13.05
CA ILE A 360 -22.75 -2.46 13.49
C ILE A 360 -23.29 -1.22 12.75
N SER A 361 -22.47 -0.18 12.56
CA SER A 361 -22.91 1.07 11.93
C SER A 361 -23.28 0.93 10.45
N THR A 362 -22.79 -0.12 9.77
CA THR A 362 -23.19 -0.44 8.40
C THR A 362 -24.54 -1.15 8.33
N GLY A 363 -25.14 -1.54 9.46
CA GLY A 363 -26.41 -2.28 9.52
C GLY A 363 -26.30 -3.76 9.17
N LEU A 364 -25.08 -4.29 9.01
CA LEU A 364 -24.83 -5.70 8.67
C LEU A 364 -25.34 -6.68 9.73
N ASP A 365 -25.35 -6.26 11.00
CA ASP A 365 -25.85 -7.05 12.12
C ASP A 365 -27.38 -7.27 12.04
N ALA A 366 -28.12 -6.24 11.64
CA ALA A 366 -29.56 -6.32 11.41
C ALA A 366 -29.91 -7.26 10.23
N CYS A 367 -29.02 -7.35 9.22
CA CYS A 367 -29.18 -8.26 8.09
C CYS A 367 -29.10 -9.75 8.48
N ILE A 368 -28.55 -10.09 9.65
CA ILE A 368 -28.51 -11.47 10.15
C ILE A 368 -29.81 -11.84 10.86
N GLU A 369 -30.45 -10.87 11.54
CA GLU A 369 -31.58 -11.11 12.45
C GLU A 369 -32.95 -11.00 11.75
N GLY A 370 -33.01 -10.38 10.57
CA GLY A 370 -34.20 -10.34 9.72
C GLY A 370 -34.11 -11.29 8.52
N ASP A 371 -35.12 -12.12 8.33
CA ASP A 371 -35.25 -13.02 7.17
C ASP A 371 -35.39 -12.27 5.82
N ASP A 372 -35.61 -10.95 5.84
CA ASP A 372 -36.11 -10.20 4.67
C ASP A 372 -35.10 -9.29 3.93
N ILE A 373 -33.94 -8.92 4.51
CA ILE A 373 -33.06 -7.93 3.85
C ILE A 373 -32.36 -8.53 2.63
N PHE A 374 -31.82 -9.74 2.75
CA PHE A 374 -31.23 -10.46 1.62
C PHE A 374 -32.29 -11.03 0.66
N SER A 375 -33.53 -11.24 1.14
CA SER A 375 -34.66 -11.68 0.30
C SER A 375 -35.26 -10.53 -0.53
N SER A 376 -35.15 -9.29 -0.06
CA SER A 376 -35.69 -8.08 -0.71
C SER A 376 -35.10 -7.83 -2.10
N GLY A 377 -33.88 -8.32 -2.36
CA GLY A 377 -33.20 -8.16 -3.64
C GLY A 377 -32.73 -6.73 -3.94
N ASP A 378 -32.67 -5.82 -2.95
CA ASP A 378 -32.16 -4.46 -3.16
C ASP A 378 -30.66 -4.50 -3.51
N ALA A 379 -30.37 -4.18 -4.77
CA ALA A 379 -29.01 -4.20 -5.31
C ALA A 379 -28.06 -3.23 -4.59
N GLN A 380 -28.55 -2.11 -4.07
CA GLN A 380 -27.72 -1.16 -3.31
C GLN A 380 -27.25 -1.81 -2.00
N ILE A 381 -28.19 -2.40 -1.25
CA ILE A 381 -27.91 -2.99 0.06
C ILE A 381 -26.97 -4.20 -0.08
N LEU A 382 -27.20 -5.05 -1.09
CA LEU A 382 -26.34 -6.20 -1.37
C LEU A 382 -24.93 -5.78 -1.76
N PHE A 383 -24.79 -4.73 -2.58
CA PHE A 383 -23.49 -4.17 -2.95
C PHE A 383 -22.75 -3.60 -1.74
N GLU A 384 -23.41 -2.74 -0.96
CA GLU A 384 -22.84 -2.13 0.25
C GLU A 384 -22.42 -3.21 1.26
N THR A 385 -23.24 -4.23 1.43
CA THR A 385 -22.96 -5.38 2.31
C THR A 385 -21.71 -6.13 1.87
N ALA A 386 -21.58 -6.42 0.57
CA ALA A 386 -20.41 -7.12 0.03
C ALA A 386 -19.12 -6.32 0.21
N VAL A 387 -19.17 -5.01 -0.06
CA VAL A 387 -18.02 -4.11 0.12
C VAL A 387 -17.65 -4.01 1.60
N ALA A 388 -18.61 -3.71 2.48
CA ALA A 388 -18.37 -3.60 3.91
C ALA A 388 -17.78 -4.88 4.50
N THR A 389 -18.33 -6.04 4.14
CA THR A 389 -17.82 -7.35 4.58
C THR A 389 -16.37 -7.55 4.18
N ARG A 390 -16.03 -7.28 2.90
CA ARG A 390 -14.67 -7.43 2.38
C ARG A 390 -13.66 -6.50 3.07
N GLU A 391 -14.02 -5.23 3.24
CA GLU A 391 -13.14 -4.25 3.86
C GLU A 391 -12.91 -4.56 5.35
N ILE A 392 -13.96 -4.93 6.09
CA ILE A 392 -13.85 -5.30 7.51
C ILE A 392 -12.99 -6.57 7.67
N GLN A 393 -13.17 -7.57 6.80
CA GLN A 393 -12.29 -8.75 6.76
C GLN A 393 -10.83 -8.39 6.48
N TRP A 394 -10.59 -7.39 5.63
CA TRP A 394 -9.22 -6.90 5.38
C TRP A 394 -8.61 -6.26 6.63
N ARG A 395 -9.34 -5.38 7.34
CA ARG A 395 -8.82 -4.76 8.58
C ARG A 395 -8.58 -5.76 9.70
N LEU A 396 -9.43 -6.78 9.86
CA LEU A 396 -9.15 -7.86 10.83
C LEU A 396 -7.83 -8.58 10.52
N ARG A 397 -7.56 -8.85 9.24
CA ARG A 397 -6.29 -9.46 8.82
C ARG A 397 -5.10 -8.53 9.04
N ASP A 398 -5.27 -7.22 8.88
CA ASP A 398 -4.21 -6.27 9.19
C ASP A 398 -3.90 -6.21 10.69
N VAL A 399 -4.92 -6.31 11.55
CA VAL A 399 -4.72 -6.51 13.00
C VAL A 399 -3.95 -7.82 13.26
N ALA A 400 -4.30 -8.93 12.58
CA ALA A 400 -3.61 -10.22 12.72
C ALA A 400 -2.13 -10.13 12.33
N ARG A 401 -1.86 -9.55 11.16
CA ARG A 401 -0.51 -9.34 10.62
C ARG A 401 0.35 -8.52 11.56
N GLU A 402 -0.20 -7.41 12.04
CA GLU A 402 0.48 -6.55 13.00
C GLU A 402 0.78 -7.29 14.31
N LEU A 403 -0.23 -7.96 14.88
CA LEU A 403 -0.05 -8.69 16.12
C LEU A 403 1.06 -9.73 15.96
N SER A 404 1.13 -10.42 14.83
CA SER A 404 2.21 -11.36 14.55
C SER A 404 3.57 -10.68 14.46
N LEU A 405 3.69 -9.53 13.78
CA LEU A 405 4.97 -8.82 13.67
C LEU A 405 5.53 -8.42 15.03
N GLN A 406 4.65 -8.03 15.96
CA GLN A 406 5.06 -7.56 17.28
C GLN A 406 5.27 -8.69 18.29
N SER A 407 4.64 -9.85 18.07
CA SER A 407 4.70 -10.99 19.00
C SER A 407 6.06 -11.67 19.03
N ASP A 408 6.90 -11.48 18.01
CA ASP A 408 8.28 -12.00 17.95
C ASP A 408 9.18 -11.47 19.08
N GLU A 409 8.81 -10.35 19.69
CA GLU A 409 9.57 -9.71 20.78
C GLU A 409 9.00 -10.04 22.17
N LEU A 410 8.01 -10.94 22.25
CA LEU A 410 7.44 -11.45 23.50
C LEU A 410 8.16 -12.72 23.95
N ASP A 411 7.97 -13.10 25.21
CA ASP A 411 8.40 -14.41 25.70
C ASP A 411 7.51 -15.53 25.14
N GLU A 412 8.03 -16.77 25.12
CA GLU A 412 7.38 -17.92 24.46
C GLU A 412 5.93 -18.15 24.92
N SER A 413 5.64 -17.92 26.21
CA SER A 413 4.30 -18.09 26.79
C SER A 413 3.31 -17.05 26.27
N ASP A 414 3.71 -15.78 26.29
CA ASP A 414 2.90 -14.68 25.77
C ASP A 414 2.74 -14.82 24.23
N GLN A 415 3.80 -15.21 23.52
CA GLN A 415 3.78 -15.43 22.07
C GLN A 415 2.79 -16.55 21.68
N ALA A 416 2.80 -17.69 22.38
CA ALA A 416 1.86 -18.79 22.11
C ALA A 416 0.40 -18.35 22.29
N SER A 417 0.13 -17.54 23.32
CA SER A 417 -1.20 -16.98 23.58
C SER A 417 -1.63 -16.00 22.47
N MET A 418 -0.71 -15.17 21.96
CA MET A 418 -1.00 -14.27 20.85
C MET A 418 -1.25 -15.02 19.53
N GLN A 419 -0.59 -16.15 19.29
CA GLN A 419 -0.80 -16.95 18.06
C GLN A 419 -2.24 -17.45 17.92
N GLU A 420 -2.89 -17.82 19.02
CA GLU A 420 -4.31 -18.22 18.98
C GLU A 420 -5.21 -17.05 18.55
N LEU A 421 -4.93 -15.83 19.04
CA LEU A 421 -5.64 -14.63 18.60
C LEU A 421 -5.37 -14.30 17.14
N ILE A 422 -4.11 -14.39 16.69
CA ILE A 422 -3.71 -14.15 15.29
C ILE A 422 -4.52 -15.07 14.36
N ALA A 423 -4.65 -16.36 14.69
CA ALA A 423 -5.41 -17.31 13.86
C ALA A 423 -6.91 -16.96 13.76
N VAL A 424 -7.53 -16.51 14.86
CA VAL A 424 -8.93 -16.04 14.85
C VAL A 424 -9.05 -14.77 14.00
N LEU A 425 -8.12 -13.83 14.19
CA LEU A 425 -8.10 -12.56 13.49
C LEU A 425 -7.77 -12.68 12.01
N ASP A 426 -7.02 -13.68 11.58
CA ASP A 426 -6.70 -13.91 10.16
C ASP A 426 -7.81 -14.69 9.43
N GLY A 427 -8.47 -15.61 10.15
CA GLY A 427 -9.59 -16.42 9.64
C GLY A 427 -9.19 -17.83 9.18
N GLU A 428 -7.96 -18.29 9.47
CA GLU A 428 -7.42 -19.57 9.01
C GLU A 428 -8.20 -20.81 9.50
N ARG A 429 -8.91 -20.73 10.64
CA ARG A 429 -9.66 -21.89 11.16
C ARG A 429 -10.92 -22.25 10.37
N GLN A 430 -11.43 -21.37 9.48
CA GLN A 430 -12.70 -21.59 8.78
C GLN A 430 -12.56 -21.83 7.26
N ASP A 431 -11.47 -21.39 6.63
CA ASP A 431 -11.26 -21.52 5.18
C ASP A 431 -10.76 -22.92 4.74
N LEU A 432 -10.41 -23.81 5.67
CA LEU A 432 -10.04 -25.21 5.36
C LEU A 432 -11.24 -26.08 4.92
N SER A 433 -12.47 -25.58 5.03
CA SER A 433 -13.68 -26.29 4.60
C SER A 433 -14.06 -26.00 3.14
N THR A 434 -13.53 -24.95 2.51
CA THR A 434 -13.97 -24.50 1.17
C THR A 434 -12.90 -24.69 0.08
N ALA A 435 -11.67 -25.08 0.45
CA ALA A 435 -10.60 -25.37 -0.51
C ALA A 435 -10.64 -26.80 -1.12
N ALA A 436 -11.71 -27.57 -0.86
CA ALA A 436 -11.90 -28.94 -1.35
C ALA A 436 -13.13 -29.12 -2.28
N ALA A 437 -13.59 -28.05 -2.93
CA ALA A 437 -14.66 -28.12 -3.94
C ALA A 437 -14.23 -27.47 -5.26
#